data_AF-A0A9E0PUH1-F1
#
_entry.id   AF-A0A9E0PUH1-F1
#
_cell.length_a   1.000
_cell.length_b   1.000
_cell.length_c   1.000
_cell.angle_alpha   90.00
_cell.angle_beta   90.00
_cell.angle_gamma   90.00
#
_symmetry.space_group_name_H-M   'P 1'
#
loop_
_entity.id
_entity.type
_entity.pdbx_description
1 polymer ?
#
loop_
_entity_poly.entity_id
_entity_poly.type
_entity_poly.pdbx_seq_one_letter_code
_entity_poly.pdbx_strand_id
1 'polypeptide(L)'
;MRTMRKQPCTPARPRPRRRCLLLLWATLASTSPVTAGTITVDTEVDDDLADGECSLREAILAANTDAPHNDCPAGSGPDRIVFTLVKGAVIALDSALPVIAETLLVRGPGADLLS
;
A
#
# COMPACT_ATOMS: atom_id res chain seq x y z
N MET A 1 51.83 -65.12 -5.68
CA MET A 1 52.53 -63.91 -5.21
C MET A 1 52.64 -62.90 -6.34
N ARG A 2 51.72 -61.94 -6.40
CA ARG A 2 51.69 -60.88 -7.43
C ARG A 2 51.95 -59.56 -6.70
N THR A 3 53.10 -58.97 -6.93
CA THR A 3 53.57 -57.76 -6.27
C THR A 3 52.79 -56.54 -6.77
N MET A 4 52.00 -55.92 -5.88
CA MET A 4 51.35 -54.63 -6.13
C MET A 4 52.42 -53.55 -6.31
N ARG A 5 52.51 -52.99 -7.52
CA ARG A 5 53.37 -51.83 -7.82
C ARG A 5 52.63 -50.56 -7.41
N LYS A 6 53.30 -49.75 -6.58
CA LYS A 6 52.89 -48.41 -6.16
C LYS A 6 52.75 -47.50 -7.40
N GLN A 7 51.60 -46.86 -7.57
CA GLN A 7 51.41 -45.80 -8.56
C GLN A 7 51.99 -44.48 -8.03
N PRO A 8 52.74 -43.72 -8.85
CA PRO A 8 53.28 -42.42 -8.45
C PRO A 8 52.18 -41.35 -8.39
N CYS A 9 52.21 -40.53 -7.34
CA CYS A 9 51.42 -39.30 -7.22
C CYS A 9 51.79 -38.32 -8.35
N THR A 10 50.84 -37.95 -9.18
CA THR A 10 50.97 -36.86 -10.15
C THR A 10 50.55 -35.52 -9.53
N PRO A 11 51.35 -34.44 -9.70
CA PRO A 11 51.00 -33.11 -9.20
C PRO A 11 49.97 -32.40 -10.09
N ALA A 12 49.16 -31.54 -9.45
CA ALA A 12 48.05 -30.76 -10.01
C ALA A 12 48.49 -29.69 -11.03
N ARG A 13 47.63 -29.39 -12.01
CA ARG A 13 47.78 -28.24 -12.95
C ARG A 13 46.57 -27.29 -12.91
N PRO A 14 46.76 -25.95 -12.90
CA PRO A 14 45.67 -24.97 -12.86
C PRO A 14 45.25 -24.38 -14.24
N ARG A 15 43.92 -24.13 -14.36
CA ARG A 15 43.07 -23.14 -15.10
C ARG A 15 43.50 -22.54 -16.47
N PRO A 16 42.53 -22.27 -17.38
CA PRO A 16 42.12 -20.87 -17.56
C PRO A 16 40.62 -20.62 -17.79
N ARG A 17 40.29 -19.32 -17.69
CA ARG A 17 38.98 -18.65 -17.62
C ARG A 17 38.26 -18.63 -18.97
N ARG A 18 36.93 -18.82 -18.98
CA ARG A 18 36.06 -18.37 -20.08
C ARG A 18 34.99 -17.43 -19.53
N ARG A 19 35.19 -16.14 -19.77
CA ARG A 19 34.17 -15.08 -19.67
C ARG A 19 33.57 -14.89 -21.07
N CYS A 20 32.25 -14.94 -21.17
CA CYS A 20 31.40 -14.33 -22.21
C CYS A 20 29.98 -14.37 -21.62
N LEU A 21 29.59 -13.40 -20.79
CA LEU A 21 28.97 -12.11 -21.15
C LEU A 21 27.73 -12.30 -22.05
N LEU A 22 26.56 -12.42 -21.42
CA LEU A 22 25.22 -12.10 -21.96
C LEU A 22 24.22 -12.15 -20.78
N LEU A 23 24.25 -11.14 -19.90
CA LEU A 23 23.16 -10.85 -18.97
C LEU A 23 22.55 -9.52 -19.41
N LEU A 24 21.72 -9.58 -20.45
CA LEU A 24 20.89 -8.46 -20.85
C LEU A 24 19.75 -8.39 -19.82
N TRP A 25 19.96 -7.58 -18.79
CA TRP A 25 18.94 -7.25 -17.79
C TRP A 25 17.79 -6.49 -18.46
N ALA A 26 16.74 -7.22 -18.85
CA ALA A 26 15.46 -6.62 -19.16
C ALA A 26 14.69 -6.41 -17.85
N THR A 27 14.99 -5.32 -17.13
CA THR A 27 14.13 -4.84 -16.05
C THR A 27 12.92 -4.16 -16.68
N LEU A 28 11.89 -4.94 -17.00
CA LEU A 28 10.56 -4.40 -17.24
C LEU A 28 10.11 -3.76 -15.92
N ALA A 29 10.09 -2.42 -15.87
CA ALA A 29 9.51 -1.70 -14.76
C ALA A 29 8.00 -1.96 -14.76
N SER A 30 7.54 -2.83 -13.86
CA SER A 30 6.12 -3.03 -13.60
C SER A 30 5.57 -1.75 -12.99
N THR A 31 5.02 -0.86 -13.81
CA THR A 31 4.24 0.27 -13.32
C THR A 31 2.86 -0.25 -12.93
N SER A 32 2.65 -0.50 -11.64
CA SER A 32 1.31 -0.79 -11.11
C SER A 32 0.44 0.46 -11.24
N PRO A 33 -0.82 0.34 -11.71
CA PRO A 33 -1.75 1.47 -11.66
C PRO A 33 -1.96 1.88 -10.20
N VAL A 34 -1.68 3.15 -9.88
CA VAL A 34 -2.09 3.73 -8.60
C VAL A 34 -3.57 4.05 -8.70
N THR A 35 -4.40 3.29 -7.98
CA THR A 35 -5.78 3.68 -7.75
C THR A 35 -5.82 4.49 -6.47
N ALA A 36 -6.52 5.61 -6.48
CA ALA A 36 -6.84 6.33 -5.25
C ALA A 36 -7.68 5.41 -4.34
N GLY A 37 -7.28 5.22 -3.09
CA GLY A 37 -8.13 4.56 -2.10
C GLY A 37 -9.43 5.35 -1.92
N THR A 38 -10.55 4.65 -1.81
CA THR A 38 -11.84 5.29 -1.52
C THR A 38 -12.31 4.83 -0.15
N ILE A 39 -12.45 5.79 0.76
CA ILE A 39 -12.90 5.58 2.13
C ILE A 39 -14.30 6.19 2.24
N THR A 40 -15.28 5.36 2.65
CA THR A 40 -16.69 5.77 2.72
C THR A 40 -17.05 6.07 4.17
N VAL A 41 -17.44 7.31 4.44
CA VAL A 41 -18.00 7.74 5.71
C VAL A 41 -19.50 7.49 5.70
N ASP A 42 -19.99 6.71 6.66
CA ASP A 42 -21.38 6.25 6.72
C ASP A 42 -22.13 6.64 7.99
N THR A 43 -21.46 7.30 8.94
CA THR A 43 -22.10 7.87 10.15
C THR A 43 -21.93 9.38 10.28
N GLU A 44 -22.87 10.00 11.00
CA GLU A 44 -22.84 11.42 11.37
C GLU A 44 -22.09 11.65 12.70
N VAL A 45 -21.73 10.57 13.39
CA VAL A 45 -21.04 10.59 14.68
C VAL A 45 -19.55 10.93 14.47
N ASP A 46 -19.01 11.81 15.31
CA ASP A 46 -17.57 12.14 15.35
C ASP A 46 -16.88 11.35 16.46
N ASP A 47 -16.62 10.06 16.22
CA ASP A 47 -15.94 9.18 17.17
C ASP A 47 -14.66 8.55 16.58
N ASP A 48 -13.87 7.90 17.44
CA ASP A 48 -12.69 7.11 17.07
C ASP A 48 -12.78 5.78 17.83
N LEU A 49 -13.74 4.94 17.45
CA LEU A 49 -14.14 3.73 18.16
C LEU A 49 -14.49 2.62 17.16
N ALA A 50 -14.15 1.38 17.49
CA ALA A 50 -14.61 0.22 16.71
C ALA A 50 -16.08 -0.12 17.04
N ASP A 51 -17.03 0.61 16.45
CA ASP A 51 -18.46 0.50 16.68
C ASP A 51 -19.27 -0.03 15.47
N GLY A 52 -18.59 -0.31 14.36
CA GLY A 52 -19.17 -0.81 13.12
C GLY A 52 -19.53 0.27 12.11
N GLU A 53 -19.22 1.54 12.39
CA GLU A 53 -19.44 2.67 11.49
C GLU A 53 -18.09 3.36 11.18
N CYS A 54 -17.93 3.88 9.97
CA CYS A 54 -16.73 4.63 9.58
C CYS A 54 -17.04 6.14 9.68
N SER A 55 -16.56 6.78 10.75
CA SER A 55 -16.69 8.22 10.95
C SER A 55 -15.71 9.01 10.07
N LEU A 56 -15.95 10.32 9.96
CA LEU A 56 -15.02 11.22 9.25
C LEU A 56 -13.63 11.26 9.89
N ARG A 57 -13.55 11.17 11.23
CA ARG A 57 -12.29 11.21 11.96
C ARG A 57 -11.46 9.97 11.68
N GLU A 58 -12.09 8.80 11.72
CA GLU A 58 -11.45 7.52 11.41
C GLU A 58 -11.04 7.44 9.95
N ALA A 59 -11.86 7.95 9.04
CA ALA A 59 -11.53 7.99 7.62
C ALA A 59 -10.26 8.83 7.34
N ILE A 60 -10.08 9.95 8.04
CA ILE A 60 -8.87 10.77 7.93
C ILE A 60 -7.65 10.03 8.51
N LEU A 61 -7.80 9.32 9.62
CA LEU A 61 -6.72 8.52 10.22
C LEU A 61 -6.31 7.34 9.33
N ALA A 62 -7.29 6.64 8.75
CA ALA A 62 -7.06 5.55 7.81
C ALA A 62 -6.33 6.03 6.54
N ALA A 63 -6.72 7.19 6.00
CA ALA A 63 -6.03 7.81 4.87
C ALA A 63 -4.57 8.17 5.23
N ASN A 64 -4.39 8.94 6.31
CA ASN A 64 -3.08 9.37 6.77
C ASN A 64 -2.07 8.24 7.04
N THR A 65 -2.56 7.04 7.34
CA THR A 65 -1.72 5.88 7.70
C THR A 65 -1.62 4.83 6.60
N ASP A 66 -2.35 4.96 5.48
CA ASP A 66 -2.51 3.93 4.46
C ASP A 66 -2.85 2.54 5.07
N ALA A 67 -3.58 2.54 6.19
CA ALA A 67 -3.88 1.34 6.97
C ALA A 67 -5.32 1.38 7.50
N PRO A 68 -5.96 0.22 7.76
CA PRO A 68 -7.29 0.21 8.33
C PRO A 68 -7.25 0.88 9.71
N HIS A 69 -8.24 1.72 9.98
CA HIS A 69 -8.38 2.40 11.27
C HIS A 69 -9.82 2.21 11.75
N ASN A 70 -9.98 1.46 12.86
CA ASN A 70 -11.26 0.94 13.33
C ASN A 70 -12.05 0.27 12.20
N ASP A 71 -13.25 0.78 11.91
CA ASP A 71 -14.16 0.25 10.90
C ASP A 71 -13.95 0.88 9.51
N CYS A 72 -13.01 1.81 9.38
CA CYS A 72 -12.62 2.36 8.10
C CYS A 72 -11.55 1.49 7.39
N PRO A 73 -11.72 1.20 6.09
CA PRO A 73 -10.71 0.48 5.32
C PRO A 73 -9.44 1.32 5.13
N ALA A 74 -8.33 0.64 4.82
CA ALA A 74 -7.06 1.30 4.54
C ALA A 74 -7.16 2.28 3.35
N GLY A 75 -6.45 3.39 3.49
CA GLY A 75 -6.04 4.24 2.37
C GLY A 75 -5.11 3.55 1.38
N SER A 76 -4.90 4.20 0.23
CA SER A 76 -3.83 3.82 -0.70
C SER A 76 -3.37 5.02 -1.52
N GLY A 77 -2.29 5.66 -1.07
CA GLY A 77 -1.74 6.84 -1.74
C GLY A 77 -2.75 7.98 -1.74
N PRO A 78 -2.92 8.76 -2.83
CA PRO A 78 -3.87 9.87 -2.81
C PRO A 78 -5.31 9.38 -2.62
N ASP A 79 -5.87 9.59 -1.43
CA ASP A 79 -7.15 9.03 -1.05
C ASP A 79 -8.35 9.93 -1.37
N ARG A 80 -9.53 9.30 -1.39
CA ARG A 80 -10.83 9.91 -1.60
C ARG A 80 -11.77 9.54 -0.46
N ILE A 81 -12.18 10.54 0.33
CA ILE A 81 -13.28 10.39 1.28
C ILE A 81 -14.59 10.74 0.58
N VAL A 82 -15.54 9.80 0.62
CA VAL A 82 -16.92 9.95 0.12
C VAL A 82 -17.91 9.70 1.25
N PHE A 83 -19.15 10.16 1.10
CA PHE A 83 -20.17 10.04 2.14
C PHE A 83 -21.41 9.33 1.60
N THR A 84 -21.90 8.32 2.34
CA THR A 84 -23.21 7.67 2.09
C THR A 84 -24.34 8.25 2.95
N LEU A 85 -24.03 9.32 3.70
CA LEU A 85 -24.97 10.07 4.51
C LEU A 85 -26.09 10.70 3.68
N VAL A 86 -27.22 10.99 4.34
CA VAL A 86 -28.32 11.73 3.72
C VAL A 86 -27.85 13.13 3.29
N LYS A 87 -28.41 13.64 2.19
CA LYS A 87 -28.07 14.99 1.74
C LYS A 87 -28.48 16.01 2.80
N GLY A 88 -27.52 16.83 3.24
CA GLY A 88 -27.73 17.81 4.30
C GLY A 88 -27.47 17.28 5.72
N ALA A 89 -26.97 16.05 5.84
CA ALA A 89 -26.39 15.53 7.07
C ALA A 89 -25.37 16.51 7.68
N VAL A 90 -25.35 16.57 9.01
CA VAL A 90 -24.43 17.41 9.77
C VAL A 90 -23.59 16.51 10.67
N ILE A 91 -22.29 16.49 10.44
CA ILE A 91 -21.33 15.85 11.34
C ILE A 91 -20.96 16.87 12.40
N ALA A 92 -21.45 16.69 13.63
CA ALA A 92 -21.14 17.56 14.74
C ALA A 92 -19.76 17.19 15.30
N LEU A 93 -18.76 18.06 15.11
CA LEU A 93 -17.40 17.81 15.57
C LEU A 93 -17.27 18.14 17.06
N ASP A 94 -16.82 17.17 17.85
CA ASP A 94 -16.56 17.34 19.28
C ASP A 94 -15.20 18.00 19.53
N SER A 95 -14.28 17.87 18.56
CA SER A 95 -12.97 18.50 18.60
C SER A 95 -12.40 18.74 17.19
N ALA A 96 -11.22 19.38 17.11
CA ALA A 96 -10.52 19.51 15.84
C ALA A 96 -10.28 18.13 15.20
N LEU A 97 -10.55 18.03 13.89
CA LEU A 97 -10.22 16.84 13.12
C LEU A 97 -8.69 16.62 13.08
N PRO A 98 -8.23 15.38 12.89
CA PRO A 98 -6.82 15.09 12.69
C PRO A 98 -6.26 15.89 11.51
N VAL A 99 -4.97 16.26 11.59
CA VAL A 99 -4.28 16.96 10.50
C VAL A 99 -4.20 16.01 9.29
N ILE A 100 -4.55 16.52 8.11
CA ILE A 100 -4.39 15.80 6.85
C ILE A 100 -2.89 15.80 6.49
N ALA A 101 -2.27 14.62 6.47
CA ALA A 101 -0.82 14.46 6.29
C ALA A 101 -0.41 14.32 4.81
N GLU A 102 -1.37 14.06 3.93
CA GLU A 102 -1.14 13.74 2.52
C GLU A 102 -2.19 14.35 1.58
N THR A 103 -2.15 14.00 0.29
CA THR A 103 -3.14 14.49 -0.67
C THR A 103 -4.45 13.74 -0.47
N LEU A 104 -5.43 14.41 0.13
CA LEU A 104 -6.76 13.87 0.41
C LEU A 104 -7.84 14.65 -0.33
N LEU A 105 -8.68 13.94 -1.08
CA LEU A 105 -9.85 14.51 -1.73
C LEU A 105 -11.10 14.19 -0.89
N VAL A 106 -11.79 15.22 -0.40
CA VAL A 106 -13.06 15.05 0.33
C VAL A 106 -14.23 15.43 -0.59
N ARG A 107 -15.12 14.47 -0.86
CA ARG A 107 -16.21 14.63 -1.83
C ARG A 107 -17.58 14.45 -1.18
N GLY A 108 -18.26 15.57 -0.96
CA GLY A 108 -19.62 15.57 -0.42
C GLY A 108 -20.69 14.99 -1.39
N PRO A 109 -21.85 14.57 -0.86
CA PRO A 109 -22.97 14.08 -1.67
C PRO A 109 -23.42 15.11 -2.72
N GLY A 110 -23.59 14.65 -3.97
CA GLY A 110 -24.06 15.51 -5.07
C GLY A 110 -22.96 16.30 -5.80
N ALA A 111 -21.67 16.11 -5.46
CA ALA A 111 -20.55 16.74 -6.15
C ALA A 111 -20.39 16.34 -7.64
N ASP A 112 -21.15 15.36 -8.12
CA ASP A 112 -21.23 14.95 -9.53
C ASP A 112 -22.37 15.63 -10.31
N LEU A 113 -23.24 16.41 -9.64
CA LEU A 113 -24.46 16.95 -10.26
C LEU A 113 -24.25 18.28 -11.01
N LEU A 114 -23.04 18.84 -10.95
CA LEU A 114 -22.67 20.04 -11.69
C LEU A 114 -21.79 19.61 -12.87
N SER A 115 -22.42 19.36 -14.02
CA SER A 115 -21.76 19.12 -15.31
C SER A 115 -21.76 20.35 -16.21
#